data_AF-A0A963WAI4-F1
#
_entry.id   AF-A0A963WAI4-F1
#
_cell.length_a   1.000
_cell.length_b   1.000
_cell.length_c   1.000
_cell.angle_alpha   90.00
_cell.angle_beta   90.00
_cell.angle_gamma   90.00
#
_symmetry.space_group_name_H-M   'P 1'
#
loop_
_entity.id
_entity.type
_entity.pdbx_description
1 polymer ?
#
loop_
_entity_poly.entity_id
_entity_poly.type
_entity_poly.pdbx_seq_one_letter_code
_entity_poly.pdbx_strand_id
1 'polypeptide(L)'
;AQKVRKAKTDPEPLPSEVAGLEGRPEALNLVTIYAALAETTPAEVLAQHGGAGFGQFKPALAELLVSVLTPIRDRFVELKDDREQLDAILARGAAQARELGTPTLDAAYKALGLVRG
;
A
#
# COMPACT_ATOMS: atom_id res chain seq x y z
N ALA A 1 0.03 15.34 1.68
CA ALA A 1 -0.70 16.47 1.04
C ALA A 1 0.02 17.10 -0.16
N GLN A 2 1.19 17.76 0.00
CA GLN A 2 1.78 18.57 -1.08
C GLN A 2 2.07 17.80 -2.39
N LYS A 3 2.48 16.52 -2.31
CA LYS A 3 2.72 15.68 -3.49
C LYS A 3 1.46 15.46 -4.31
N VAL A 4 0.32 15.16 -3.66
CA VAL A 4 -0.99 14.98 -4.34
C VAL A 4 -1.43 16.28 -4.99
N ARG A 5 -1.24 17.43 -4.32
CA ARG A 5 -1.57 18.74 -4.89
C ARG A 5 -0.82 19.05 -6.19
N LYS A 6 0.44 18.60 -6.29
CA LYS A 6 1.30 18.78 -7.46
C LYS A 6 1.16 17.66 -8.50
N ALA A 7 0.30 16.67 -8.29
CA ALA A 7 0.10 15.59 -9.25
C ALA A 7 -0.35 16.19 -10.59
N LYS A 8 0.21 15.67 -11.70
CA LYS A 8 -0.19 16.07 -13.05
C LYS A 8 -1.64 15.70 -13.27
N THR A 9 -2.41 16.59 -13.89
CA THR A 9 -3.80 16.38 -14.27
C THR A 9 -4.06 16.93 -15.65
N ASP A 10 -5.04 16.36 -16.31
CA ASP A 10 -5.58 16.89 -17.55
C ASP A 10 -6.49 18.12 -17.27
N PRO A 11 -6.88 18.91 -18.29
CA PRO A 11 -7.63 20.15 -18.10
C PRO A 11 -9.13 19.93 -17.85
N GLU A 12 -9.65 18.74 -18.14
CA GLU A 12 -11.07 18.45 -18.05
C GLU A 12 -11.45 18.03 -16.61
N PRO A 13 -12.68 18.31 -16.15
CA PRO A 13 -13.19 17.74 -14.90
C PRO A 13 -13.22 16.21 -14.93
N LEU A 14 -13.35 15.57 -13.76
CA LEU A 14 -13.51 14.11 -13.70
C LEU A 14 -14.75 13.68 -14.49
N PRO A 15 -14.67 12.59 -15.29
CA PRO A 15 -15.83 12.07 -15.99
C PRO A 15 -16.84 11.52 -14.98
N SER A 16 -18.12 11.42 -15.36
CA SER A 16 -19.13 10.78 -14.51
C SER A 16 -19.14 9.26 -14.65
N GLU A 17 -18.57 8.72 -15.73
CA GLU A 17 -18.59 7.30 -16.08
C GLU A 17 -17.18 6.77 -16.30
N VAL A 18 -16.96 5.49 -16.00
CA VAL A 18 -15.64 4.84 -16.09
C VAL A 18 -15.09 4.87 -17.53
N ALA A 19 -15.96 4.75 -18.54
CA ALA A 19 -15.56 4.86 -19.94
C ALA A 19 -14.92 6.22 -20.26
N GLY A 20 -15.28 7.28 -19.54
CA GLY A 20 -14.69 8.62 -19.70
C GLY A 20 -13.27 8.73 -19.14
N LEU A 21 -12.73 7.71 -18.46
CA LEU A 21 -11.33 7.64 -18.05
C LEU A 21 -10.42 7.08 -19.15
N GLU A 22 -10.99 6.47 -20.20
CA GLU A 22 -10.22 5.96 -21.33
C GLU A 22 -9.46 7.09 -22.02
N GLY A 23 -8.15 6.90 -22.24
CA GLY A 23 -7.28 7.93 -22.80
C GLY A 23 -6.92 9.08 -21.84
N ARG A 24 -7.37 9.05 -20.57
CA ARG A 24 -7.05 10.06 -19.53
C ARG A 24 -6.22 9.45 -18.39
N PRO A 25 -4.91 9.18 -18.61
CA PRO A 25 -4.09 8.46 -17.64
C PRO A 25 -3.93 9.20 -16.31
N GLU A 26 -3.93 10.53 -16.32
CA GLU A 26 -3.87 11.31 -15.08
C GLU A 26 -5.14 11.17 -14.22
N ALA A 27 -6.33 11.29 -14.83
CA ALA A 27 -7.60 11.07 -14.14
C ALA A 27 -7.70 9.63 -13.64
N LEU A 28 -7.42 8.66 -14.51
CA LEU A 28 -7.46 7.24 -14.20
C LEU A 28 -6.56 6.90 -13.01
N ASN A 29 -5.33 7.42 -12.98
CA ASN A 29 -4.40 7.17 -11.88
C ASN A 29 -4.94 7.70 -10.55
N LEU A 30 -5.42 8.94 -10.50
CA LEU A 30 -5.90 9.53 -9.24
C LEU A 30 -7.18 8.84 -8.74
N VAL A 31 -8.10 8.50 -9.66
CA VAL A 31 -9.33 7.76 -9.33
C VAL A 31 -9.01 6.35 -8.84
N THR A 32 -8.08 5.66 -9.48
CA THR A 32 -7.66 4.30 -9.08
C THR A 32 -7.01 4.30 -7.71
N ILE A 33 -6.13 5.27 -7.42
CA ILE A 33 -5.51 5.39 -6.08
C ILE A 33 -6.59 5.69 -5.04
N TYR A 34 -7.55 6.58 -5.32
CA TYR A 34 -8.65 6.85 -4.40
C TYR A 34 -9.45 5.58 -4.12
N ALA A 35 -9.88 4.88 -5.17
CA ALA A 35 -10.66 3.65 -5.08
C ALA A 35 -9.94 2.59 -4.24
N ALA A 36 -8.64 2.38 -4.47
CA ALA A 36 -7.83 1.43 -3.71
C ALA A 36 -7.71 1.80 -2.22
N LEU A 37 -7.57 3.10 -1.91
CA LEU A 37 -7.47 3.57 -0.52
C LEU A 37 -8.80 3.55 0.23
N ALA A 38 -9.91 3.76 -0.49
CA ALA A 38 -11.25 3.72 0.08
C ALA A 38 -11.89 2.33 0.04
N GLU A 39 -11.20 1.33 -0.50
CA GLU A 39 -11.71 -0.04 -0.73
C GLU A 39 -13.01 -0.06 -1.56
N THR A 40 -13.10 0.82 -2.57
CA THR A 40 -14.25 0.93 -3.47
C THR A 40 -13.84 0.68 -4.92
N THR A 41 -14.82 0.73 -5.82
CA THR A 41 -14.59 0.70 -7.27
C THR A 41 -14.39 2.11 -7.83
N PRO A 42 -13.67 2.26 -8.97
CA PRO A 42 -13.61 3.52 -9.70
C PRO A 42 -14.98 4.10 -10.06
N ALA A 43 -15.97 3.24 -10.35
CA ALA A 43 -17.34 3.67 -10.64
C ALA A 43 -17.97 4.41 -9.46
N GLU A 44 -17.81 3.90 -8.24
CA GLU A 44 -18.31 4.55 -7.02
C GLU A 44 -17.58 5.87 -6.74
N VAL A 45 -16.28 5.95 -7.01
CA VAL A 45 -15.53 7.20 -6.92
C VAL A 45 -16.07 8.24 -7.89
N LEU A 46 -16.33 7.86 -9.15
CA LEU A 46 -16.91 8.76 -10.15
C LEU A 46 -18.37 9.11 -9.84
N ALA A 47 -19.13 8.22 -9.20
CA ALA A 47 -20.48 8.56 -8.74
C ALA A 47 -20.46 9.67 -7.66
N GLN A 48 -19.40 9.71 -6.84
CA GLN A 48 -19.24 10.71 -5.77
C GLN A 48 -18.54 11.99 -6.23
N HIS A 49 -17.55 11.87 -7.12
CA HIS A 49 -16.64 12.96 -7.50
C HIS A 49 -16.71 13.31 -8.99
N GLY A 50 -17.57 12.64 -9.76
CA GLY A 50 -17.80 12.91 -11.18
C GLY A 50 -18.28 14.35 -11.40
N GLY A 51 -17.76 14.99 -12.44
CA GLY A 51 -17.98 16.41 -12.73
C GLY A 51 -17.16 17.36 -11.83
N ALA A 52 -16.51 16.88 -10.77
CA ALA A 52 -15.65 17.72 -9.95
C ALA A 52 -14.32 18.04 -10.66
N GLY A 53 -13.84 19.27 -10.49
CA GLY A 53 -12.50 19.66 -10.91
C GLY A 53 -11.42 19.06 -10.00
N PHE A 54 -10.22 18.87 -10.53
CA PHE A 54 -9.08 18.34 -9.76
C PHE A 54 -8.67 19.19 -8.55
N GLY A 55 -9.05 20.46 -8.52
CA GLY A 55 -8.86 21.34 -7.37
C GLY A 55 -9.61 20.89 -6.12
N GLN A 56 -10.78 20.25 -6.29
CA GLN A 56 -11.58 19.67 -5.21
C GLN A 56 -11.19 18.21 -4.95
N PHE A 57 -10.92 17.43 -6.00
CA PHE A 57 -10.62 16.00 -5.87
C PHE A 57 -9.26 15.72 -5.22
N LYS A 58 -8.21 16.49 -5.55
CA LYS A 58 -6.86 16.28 -4.97
C LYS A 58 -6.81 16.47 -3.46
N PRO A 59 -7.45 17.49 -2.86
CA PRO A 59 -7.60 17.58 -1.41
C PRO A 59 -8.27 16.35 -0.79
N ALA A 60 -9.41 15.90 -1.33
CA ALA A 60 -10.13 14.73 -0.82
C ALA A 60 -9.24 13.46 -0.86
N LEU A 61 -8.55 13.23 -1.98
CA LEU A 61 -7.58 12.14 -2.10
C LEU A 61 -6.42 12.27 -1.09
N ALA A 62 -5.94 13.49 -0.85
CA ALA A 62 -4.85 13.73 0.10
C ALA A 62 -5.27 13.46 1.54
N GLU A 63 -6.49 13.83 1.91
CA GLU A 63 -7.07 13.58 3.24
C GLU A 63 -7.27 12.08 3.46
N LEU A 64 -7.89 11.39 2.50
CA LEU A 64 -8.05 9.93 2.54
C LEU A 64 -6.69 9.22 2.69
N LEU A 65 -5.71 9.57 1.85
CA LEU A 65 -4.37 9.00 1.92
C LEU A 65 -3.72 9.21 3.30
N VAL A 66 -3.87 10.39 3.90
CA VAL A 66 -3.33 10.65 5.24
C VAL A 66 -4.05 9.79 6.27
N SER A 67 -5.38 9.70 6.21
CA SER A 67 -6.15 8.90 7.16
C SER A 67 -5.75 7.42 7.15
N VAL A 68 -5.46 6.87 5.97
CA VAL A 68 -5.04 5.46 5.80
C VAL A 68 -3.59 5.25 6.25
N LEU A 69 -2.68 6.17 5.90
CA LEU A 69 -1.24 5.98 6.18
C LEU A 69 -0.83 6.35 7.61
N THR A 70 -1.54 7.26 8.29
CA THR A 70 -1.24 7.65 9.67
C THR A 70 -1.12 6.45 10.63
N PRO A 71 -2.12 5.55 10.75
CA PRO A 71 -2.00 4.43 11.70
C PRO A 71 -0.85 3.47 11.35
N ILE A 72 -0.56 3.26 10.07
CA ILE A 72 0.58 2.44 9.62
C ILE A 72 1.90 3.09 10.04
N ARG A 73 2.02 4.40 9.83
CA ARG A 73 3.20 5.19 10.21
C ARG A 73 3.38 5.21 11.72
N ASP A 74 2.30 5.35 12.48
CA ASP A 74 2.37 5.39 13.94
C ASP A 74 2.81 4.04 14.50
N ARG A 75 2.26 2.93 13.99
CA ARG A 75 2.72 1.59 14.36
C ARG A 75 4.18 1.33 13.98
N PHE A 76 4.61 1.83 12.82
CA PHE A 76 6.01 1.76 12.41
C PHE A 76 6.93 2.53 13.37
N VAL A 77 6.54 3.74 13.78
CA VAL A 77 7.33 4.55 14.72
C VAL A 77 7.38 3.87 16.09
N GLU A 78 6.26 3.38 16.60
CA GLU A 78 6.19 2.64 17.87
C GLU A 78 7.17 1.45 17.89
N LEU A 79 7.13 0.59 16.86
CA LEU A 79 8.02 -0.57 16.74
C LEU A 79 9.50 -0.17 16.55
N LYS A 80 9.76 0.95 15.88
CA LYS A 80 11.11 1.44 15.64
C LYS A 80 11.74 1.99 16.94
N ASP A 81 10.93 2.63 17.77
CA ASP A 81 11.39 3.27 19.00
C ASP A 81 11.49 2.25 20.16
N ASP A 82 10.67 1.20 20.16
CA ASP A 82 10.78 0.05 21.08
C ASP A 82 11.67 -1.07 20.51
N ARG A 83 12.99 -0.90 20.67
CA ARG A 83 13.98 -1.87 20.18
C ARG A 83 13.87 -3.24 20.84
N GLU A 84 13.50 -3.30 22.12
CA GLU A 84 13.41 -4.56 22.85
C GLU A 84 12.26 -5.42 22.30
N GLN A 85 11.09 -4.80 22.10
CA GLN A 85 9.97 -5.47 21.47
C GLN A 85 10.31 -5.93 20.04
N LEU A 86 11.00 -5.09 19.27
CA LEU A 86 11.42 -5.43 17.91
C LEU A 86 12.36 -6.65 17.89
N ASP A 87 13.39 -6.66 18.74
CA ASP A 87 14.33 -7.79 18.86
C ASP A 87 13.61 -9.07 19.30
N ALA A 88 12.65 -8.96 20.23
CA ALA A 88 11.84 -10.09 20.65
C ALA A 88 10.96 -10.65 19.52
N ILE A 89 10.37 -9.79 18.68
CA ILE A 89 9.61 -10.21 17.48
C ILE A 89 10.53 -10.94 16.50
N LEU A 90 11.72 -10.37 16.21
CA LEU A 90 12.69 -10.95 15.29
C LEU A 90 13.21 -12.30 15.78
N ALA A 91 13.50 -12.42 17.08
CA ALA A 91 13.95 -13.68 17.68
C ALA A 91 12.90 -14.78 17.55
N ARG A 92 11.62 -14.48 17.81
CA ARG A 92 10.52 -15.44 17.62
C ARG A 92 10.38 -15.86 16.17
N GLY A 93 10.38 -14.91 15.24
CA GLY A 93 10.31 -15.20 13.81
C GLY A 93 11.48 -16.06 13.32
N ALA A 94 12.69 -15.79 13.81
CA ALA A 94 13.87 -16.58 13.50
C ALA A 94 13.78 -18.01 14.05
N ALA A 95 13.24 -18.20 15.26
CA ALA A 95 13.02 -19.53 15.83
C ALA A 95 12.02 -20.35 14.98
N GLN A 96 10.88 -19.75 14.62
CA GLN A 96 9.88 -20.38 13.76
C GLN A 96 10.44 -20.73 12.37
N ALA A 97 11.20 -19.81 11.75
CA ALA A 97 11.83 -20.06 10.47
C ALA A 97 12.87 -21.19 10.54
N ARG A 98 13.64 -21.27 11.63
CA ARG A 98 14.61 -22.37 11.86
C ARG A 98 13.90 -23.70 12.04
N GLU A 99 12.81 -23.75 12.79
CA GLU A 99 12.02 -24.97 12.99
C GLU A 99 11.51 -25.52 11.66
N LEU A 100 10.91 -24.66 10.83
CA LEU A 100 10.40 -25.04 9.52
C LEU A 100 11.51 -25.39 8.51
N GLY A 101 12.64 -24.67 8.54
CA GLY A 101 13.73 -24.83 7.58
C GLY A 101 14.69 -25.98 7.89
N THR A 102 14.81 -26.36 9.17
CA THR A 102 15.77 -27.38 9.63
C THR A 102 15.59 -28.73 8.92
N PRO A 103 14.38 -29.30 8.79
CA PRO A 103 14.18 -30.57 8.10
C PRO A 103 14.60 -30.55 6.63
N THR A 104 14.30 -29.45 5.91
CA THR A 104 14.70 -29.29 4.50
C THR A 104 16.22 -29.23 4.38
N LEU A 105 16.87 -28.49 5.27
CA LEU A 105 18.32 -28.38 5.27
C LEU A 105 18.99 -29.71 5.61
N ASP A 106 18.45 -30.45 6.59
CA ASP A 106 18.96 -31.78 6.95
C ASP A 106 18.82 -32.79 5.80
N ALA A 107 17.68 -32.78 5.10
CA ALA A 107 17.48 -33.61 3.93
C ALA A 107 18.50 -33.30 2.82
N ALA A 108 18.80 -32.02 2.59
CA ALA A 108 19.82 -31.59 1.63
C ALA A 108 21.23 -32.05 2.03
N TYR A 109 21.63 -31.87 3.30
CA TYR A 109 22.93 -32.33 3.80
C TYR A 109 23.08 -33.85 3.67
N LYS A 110 22.03 -34.59 4.05
CA LYS A 110 21.99 -36.06 3.91
C LYS A 110 22.13 -36.50 2.45
N ALA A 111 21.44 -35.84 1.53
CA ALA A 111 21.52 -36.16 0.09
C ALA A 111 22.93 -35.91 -0.48
N LEU A 112 23.64 -34.91 0.03
CA LEU A 112 25.01 -34.57 -0.37
C LEU A 112 26.08 -35.39 0.37
N GLY A 113 25.70 -36.19 1.37
CA GLY A 113 26.63 -36.96 2.21
C GLY A 113 27.45 -36.11 3.19
N LEU A 114 26.97 -34.92 3.55
CA LEU A 114 27.63 -33.99 4.46
C LEU A 114 27.13 -34.17 5.90
N VAL A 115 28.03 -34.06 6.88
CA VAL A 115 27.67 -34.02 8.30
C VAL A 115 27.39 -32.58 8.72
N ARG A 116 26.29 -32.36 9.44
CA ARG A 116 25.93 -31.05 9.98
C ARG A 116 26.63 -30.84 11.33
N GLY A 117 27.34 -29.73 11.50
CA GLY A 117 27.94 -29.29 12.76
C GLY A 117 26.98 -28.46 13.61
#